data_AF-A0A7G3A6S0-F1
#
_entry.id   AF-A0A7G3A6S0-F1
#
_cell.length_a   1.000
_cell.length_b   1.000
_cell.length_c   1.000
_cell.angle_alpha   90.00
_cell.angle_beta   90.00
_cell.angle_gamma   90.00
#
_symmetry.space_group_name_H-M   'P 1'
#
loop_
_entity.id
_entity.type
_entity.pdbx_description
1 polymer ?
#
loop_
_entity_poly.entity_id
_entity_poly.type
_entity_poly.pdbx_seq_one_letter_code
_entity_poly.pdbx_strand_id
1 'polypeptide(L)'
;MEWHDPDAPVDLSPVGSETIRWVIDQAIADGNRVVSLAEWTRALVAHMEQGLTDALKADVQARYPALTYYEEAGSPHNPPDEGVIEGGFAVSFPRPRSRPGQGPA
;
A
#
# COMPACT_ATOMS: atom_id res chain seq x y z
N MET A 1 1.23 6.54 29.92
CA MET A 1 1.98 6.40 28.67
C MET A 1 1.65 5.02 28.15
N GLU A 2 0.76 4.94 27.16
CA GLU A 2 0.46 3.68 26.50
C GLU A 2 1.66 3.34 25.61
N TRP A 3 2.36 2.27 25.95
CA TRP A 3 3.42 1.72 25.12
C TRP A 3 2.71 0.99 23.97
N HIS A 4 2.82 1.51 22.75
CA HIS A 4 2.33 0.80 21.56
C HIS A 4 3.44 -0.14 21.13
N ASP A 5 3.20 -1.45 21.21
CA ASP A 5 4.09 -2.44 20.62
C ASP A 5 4.20 -2.13 19.12
N PRO A 6 5.40 -1.76 18.60
CA PRO A 6 5.57 -1.50 17.17
C PRO A 6 5.35 -2.77 16.34
N ASP A 7 5.31 -3.94 17.00
CA ASP A 7 5.03 -5.22 16.38
C ASP A 7 3.54 -5.61 16.43
N ALA A 8 2.69 -4.84 17.11
CA ALA A 8 1.26 -5.12 17.11
C ALA A 8 0.66 -5.00 15.69
N PRO A 9 -0.22 -5.94 15.29
CA PRO A 9 -0.94 -5.82 14.04
C PRO A 9 -1.81 -4.55 14.07
N VAL A 10 -1.77 -3.79 12.97
CA VAL A 10 -2.59 -2.59 12.82
C VAL A 10 -4.06 -3.01 12.76
N ASP A 11 -4.93 -2.31 13.49
CA ASP A 11 -6.38 -2.55 13.42
C ASP A 11 -6.89 -2.12 12.04
N LEU A 12 -7.46 -3.07 11.31
CA LEU A 12 -7.99 -2.87 9.97
C LEU A 12 -9.53 -2.82 9.94
N SER A 13 -10.18 -2.81 11.11
CA SER A 13 -11.63 -2.60 11.26
C SER A 13 -12.17 -1.34 10.57
N PRO A 14 -11.44 -0.21 10.45
CA PRO A 14 -11.94 0.96 9.74
C PRO A 14 -11.91 0.84 8.20
N VAL A 15 -11.25 -0.18 7.62
CA VAL A 15 -11.21 -0.40 6.17
C VAL A 15 -12.54 -1.03 5.72
N GLY A 16 -13.47 -0.19 5.26
CA GLY A 16 -14.82 -0.60 4.89
C GLY A 16 -14.96 -1.20 3.48
N SER A 17 -13.92 -1.13 2.64
CA SER A 17 -13.93 -1.76 1.30
C SER A 17 -13.46 -3.21 1.40
N GLU A 18 -14.32 -4.15 1.02
CA GLU A 18 -13.97 -5.57 0.89
C GLU A 18 -12.85 -5.79 -0.11
N THR A 19 -12.83 -5.00 -1.20
CA THR A 19 -11.79 -5.07 -2.23
C THR A 19 -10.42 -4.70 -1.65
N ILE A 20 -10.32 -3.51 -1.03
CA ILE A 20 -9.07 -3.04 -0.43
C ILE A 20 -8.64 -3.96 0.71
N ARG A 21 -9.61 -4.44 1.51
CA ARG A 21 -9.31 -5.39 2.57
C ARG A 21 -8.71 -6.68 2.02
N TRP A 22 -9.29 -7.22 0.96
CA TRP A 22 -8.76 -8.42 0.31
C TRP A 22 -7.32 -8.19 -0.22
N VAL A 23 -7.01 -7.04 -0.81
CA VAL A 23 -5.63 -6.72 -1.26
C VAL A 23 -4.66 -6.70 -0.08
N ILE A 24 -5.04 -6.07 1.03
CA ILE A 24 -4.23 -6.02 2.25
C ILE A 24 -3.98 -7.43 2.79
N ASP A 25 -5.02 -8.26 2.90
CA ASP A 25 -4.91 -9.64 3.39
C ASP A 25 -4.00 -10.49 2.49
N GLN A 26 -4.09 -10.34 1.16
CA GLN A 26 -3.17 -11.04 0.24
C GLN A 26 -1.72 -10.57 0.40
N ALA A 27 -1.49 -9.27 0.56
CA ALA A 27 -0.15 -8.77 0.78
C ALA A 27 0.43 -9.29 2.11
N ILE A 28 -0.39 -9.36 3.17
CA ILE A 28 0.02 -9.95 4.45
C ILE A 28 0.33 -11.45 4.30
N ALA A 29 -0.48 -12.19 3.54
CA ALA A 29 -0.23 -13.60 3.26
C ALA A 29 1.09 -13.83 2.48
N ASP A 30 1.51 -12.86 1.66
CA ASP A 30 2.78 -12.86 0.93
C ASP A 30 3.99 -12.47 1.82
N GLY A 31 3.75 -12.21 3.12
CA GLY A 31 4.79 -11.83 4.09
C GLY A 31 5.02 -10.32 4.20
N ASN A 32 4.12 -9.50 3.64
CA ASN A 32 4.11 -8.05 3.86
C ASN A 32 3.35 -7.73 5.17
N ARG A 33 3.32 -6.45 5.56
CA ARG A 33 2.63 -5.99 6.75
C ARG A 33 2.14 -4.56 6.58
N VAL A 34 1.00 -4.23 7.17
CA VAL A 34 0.53 -2.85 7.30
C VAL A 34 1.31 -2.18 8.43
N VAL A 35 1.99 -1.08 8.13
CA VAL A 35 2.76 -0.30 9.12
C VAL A 35 1.95 0.84 9.72
N SER A 36 0.96 1.35 8.98
CA SER A 36 0.14 2.47 9.43
C SER A 36 -1.16 2.59 8.62
N LEU A 37 -2.20 3.14 9.25
CA LEU A 37 -3.37 3.67 8.58
C LEU A 37 -3.34 5.20 8.70
N ALA A 38 -3.50 5.89 7.57
CA ALA A 38 -3.51 7.34 7.51
C ALA A 38 -4.80 7.85 6.87
N GLU A 39 -5.50 8.74 7.57
CA GLU A 39 -6.65 9.45 7.02
C GLU A 39 -6.18 10.60 6.13
N TRP A 40 -6.49 10.52 4.85
CA TRP A 40 -6.25 11.58 3.88
C TRP A 40 -7.57 12.26 3.53
N THR A 41 -7.49 13.48 2.99
CA THR A 41 -8.65 14.31 2.63
C THR A 41 -9.70 13.59 1.76
N ARG A 42 -9.31 12.54 1.04
CA ARG A 42 -10.19 11.79 0.11
C ARG A 42 -10.27 10.29 0.39
N ALA A 43 -9.39 9.74 1.23
CA ALA A 43 -9.37 8.31 1.47
C ALA A 43 -8.68 7.93 2.79
N LEU A 44 -9.08 6.81 3.38
CA LEU A 44 -8.28 6.13 4.38
C LEU A 44 -7.25 5.24 3.66
N VAL A 45 -5.97 5.51 3.89
CA VAL A 45 -4.86 4.83 3.21
C VAL A 45 -4.17 3.86 4.16
N ALA A 46 -4.10 2.59 3.78
CA ALA A 46 -3.26 1.60 4.43
C ALA A 46 -1.86 1.60 3.82
N HIS A 47 -0.85 1.93 4.62
CA HIS A 47 0.55 1.90 4.18
C HIS A 47 1.18 0.55 4.50
N MET A 48 1.69 -0.11 3.47
CA MET A 48 2.40 -1.38 3.57
C MET A 48 3.89 -1.16 3.85
N GLU A 49 4.52 -2.13 4.51
CA GLU A 49 5.95 -2.10 4.82
C GLU A 49 6.80 -2.29 3.56
N GLN A 50 6.38 -3.22 2.69
CA GLN A 50 7.10 -3.63 1.50
C GLN A 50 6.30 -3.30 0.23
N GLY A 51 7.00 -3.29 -0.91
CA GLY A 51 6.41 -2.96 -2.21
C GLY A 51 5.36 -3.96 -2.69
N LEU A 52 4.56 -3.51 -3.66
CA LEU A 52 3.58 -4.36 -4.34
C LEU A 52 4.32 -5.36 -5.23
N THR A 53 4.09 -6.65 -5.03
CA THR A 53 4.69 -7.69 -5.87
C THR A 53 3.95 -7.80 -7.21
N ASP A 54 4.68 -8.13 -8.28
CA ASP A 54 4.08 -8.30 -9.61
C ASP A 54 2.98 -9.38 -9.63
N ALA A 55 3.13 -10.43 -8.81
CA ALA A 55 2.13 -11.50 -8.66
C ALA A 55 0.82 -10.96 -8.06
N LEU A 56 0.89 -10.22 -6.96
CA LEU A 56 -0.29 -9.62 -6.35
C LEU A 56 -0.93 -8.59 -7.27
N LYS A 57 -0.12 -7.77 -7.95
CA LYS A 57 -0.61 -6.79 -8.93
C LYS A 57 -1.41 -7.45 -10.05
N ALA A 58 -0.91 -8.57 -10.58
CA ALA A 58 -1.60 -9.33 -11.61
C ALA A 58 -2.92 -9.94 -11.09
N ASP A 59 -2.93 -10.49 -9.87
CA ASP A 59 -4.15 -11.08 -9.28
C ASP A 59 -5.23 -10.01 -9.03
N VAL A 60 -4.83 -8.86 -8.48
CA VAL A 60 -5.71 -7.70 -8.28
C VAL A 60 -6.32 -7.25 -9.60
N GLN A 61 -5.49 -7.09 -10.65
CA GLN A 61 -5.97 -6.64 -11.95
C GLN A 61 -6.87 -7.67 -12.64
N ALA A 62 -6.61 -8.96 -12.46
CA ALA A 62 -7.45 -10.03 -12.99
C ALA A 62 -8.80 -10.13 -12.27
N ARG A 63 -8.80 -9.97 -10.94
CA ARG A 63 -9.99 -10.12 -10.09
C ARG A 63 -10.87 -8.86 -10.08
N TYR A 64 -10.24 -7.69 -10.07
CA TYR A 64 -10.91 -6.39 -10.00
C TYR A 64 -10.42 -5.45 -11.12
N PRO A 65 -10.77 -5.72 -12.38
CA PRO A 65 -10.29 -4.92 -13.52
C PRO A 65 -10.79 -3.46 -13.52
N ALA A 66 -11.84 -3.16 -12.75
CA ALA A 66 -12.36 -1.81 -12.56
C ALA A 66 -11.69 -1.04 -11.40
N LEU A 67 -10.78 -1.70 -10.66
CA LEU A 67 -10.10 -1.08 -9.53
C LEU A 67 -9.13 -0.01 -10.02
N THR A 68 -9.14 1.14 -9.36
CA THR A 68 -8.27 2.25 -9.76
C THR A 68 -6.87 2.00 -9.23
N TYR A 69 -5.93 1.70 -10.12
CA TYR A 69 -4.50 1.69 -9.82
C TYR A 69 -3.93 3.11 -9.90
N TYR A 70 -3.03 3.44 -8.98
CA TYR A 70 -2.26 4.68 -9.02
C TYR A 70 -0.78 4.41 -8.80
N GLU A 71 0.04 5.32 -9.31
CA GLU A 71 1.49 5.30 -9.15
C GLU A 71 1.98 6.73 -8.91
N GLU A 72 2.72 6.92 -7.82
CA GLU A 72 3.38 8.18 -7.49
C GLU A 72 4.89 8.00 -7.61
N ALA A 73 5.52 8.79 -8.49
CA ALA A 73 6.96 8.72 -8.75
C ALA A 73 7.83 9.19 -7.58
N GLY A 74 7.21 9.62 -6.48
CA GLY A 74 7.87 10.23 -5.34
C GLY A 74 8.32 11.66 -5.63
N SER A 75 8.59 12.39 -4.57
CA SER A 75 9.11 13.75 -4.56
C SER A 75 10.26 13.86 -3.56
N PRO A 76 11.02 14.95 -3.52
CA PRO A 76 12.04 15.16 -2.49
C PRO A 76 11.49 15.02 -1.06
N HIS A 77 10.19 15.31 -0.88
CA HIS A 77 9.49 15.21 0.41
C HIS A 77 8.77 13.87 0.64
N ASN A 78 8.38 13.16 -0.42
CA ASN A 78 7.60 11.92 -0.34
C ASN A 78 8.31 10.77 -1.06
N PRO A 79 8.50 9.59 -0.44
CA PRO A 79 9.00 8.44 -1.19
C PRO A 79 8.05 8.07 -2.33
N PRO A 80 8.54 7.43 -3.41
CA PRO A 80 7.66 6.87 -4.43
C PRO A 80 6.83 5.74 -3.86
N ASP A 81 5.57 5.66 -4.27
CA ASP A 81 4.63 4.63 -3.87
C ASP A 81 3.68 4.26 -5.02
N GLU A 82 3.14 3.06 -4.97
CA GLU A 82 2.07 2.60 -5.87
C GLU A 82 0.98 1.93 -5.07
N GLY A 83 -0.21 1.84 -5.65
CA GLY A 83 -1.33 1.28 -4.91
C GLY A 83 -2.62 1.20 -5.69
N VAL A 84 -3.68 0.89 -4.96
CA VAL A 84 -5.04 0.81 -5.47
C VAL A 84 -6.00 1.55 -4.56
N ILE A 85 -7.05 2.13 -5.15
CA ILE A 85 -8.07 2.92 -4.46
C ILE A 85 -9.47 2.52 -4.90
N GLU A 86 -10.38 2.40 -3.93
CA GLU A 86 -11.79 2.08 -4.11
C GLU A 86 -12.64 2.74 -3.03
N GLY A 87 -13.69 3.47 -3.41
CA GLY A 87 -14.71 3.90 -2.46
C GLY A 87 -14.23 4.79 -1.29
N GLY A 88 -13.11 5.50 -1.42
CA GLY A 88 -12.51 6.27 -0.32
C GLY A 88 -11.60 5.44 0.59
N PHE A 89 -11.19 4.26 0.17
CA PHE A 89 -10.18 3.43 0.82
C PHE A 89 -9.05 3.15 -0.16
N ALA A 90 -7.81 3.17 0.29
CA ALA A 90 -6.66 2.87 -0.53
C ALA A 90 -5.67 1.99 0.21
N VAL A 91 -4.86 1.24 -0.54
CA VAL A 91 -3.65 0.59 -0.03
C VAL A 91 -2.46 1.08 -0.86
N SER A 92 -1.44 1.56 -0.15
CA SER A 92 -0.21 2.14 -0.69
C SER A 92 0.97 1.24 -0.35
N PHE A 93 1.79 0.96 -1.34
CA PHE A 93 2.99 0.15 -1.27
C PHE A 93 4.21 1.00 -1.65
N PRO A 94 5.26 1.02 -0.82
CA PRO A 94 6.48 1.76 -1.13
C PRO A 94 7.16 1.18 -2.36
N ARG A 95 7.62 2.05 -3.25
CA ARG A 95 8.44 1.66 -4.40
C ARG A 95 9.91 1.85 -4.10
N PRO A 96 10.80 1.03 -4.69
CA PRO A 96 12.21 1.33 -4.68
C PRO A 96 12.43 2.70 -5.33
N ARG A 97 13.12 3.61 -4.63
CA ARG A 97 13.58 4.86 -5.24
C ARG A 97 14.49 4.50 -6.41
N SER A 98 14.04 4.76 -7.63
CA SER A 98 14.94 4.86 -8.77
C SER A 98 15.97 5.93 -8.43
N ARG A 99 17.19 5.51 -8.05
CA ARG A 99 18.30 6.45 -7.82
C ARG A 99 18.52 7.21 -9.13
N PRO A 100 18.36 8.55 -9.18
CA PRO A 100 18.89 9.29 -10.30
C PRO A 100 20.41 9.29 -10.14
N GLY A 101 21.12 8.44 -10.89
CA GLY A 101 22.58 8.53 -11.00
C GLY A 101 23.40 7.32 -10.55
N GLN A 102 22.98 6.08 -10.84
CA GLN A 102 23.97 5.02 -11.01
C GLN A 102 23.99 4.64 -12.50
N GLY A 103 24.68 5.46 -13.29
CA GLY A 103 25.14 5.05 -14.61
C GLY A 103 26.09 3.85 -14.46
N PRO A 104 26.21 2.99 -15.49
CA PRO A 104 27.20 1.93 -15.46
C PRO A 104 28.60 2.54 -15.38
N ALA A 105 29.41 2.00 -14.47
CA ALA A 105 30.85 2.26 -14.39
C ALA A 105 31.58 1.67 -15.61
#